data_AF-A0A4Q5WUP5-F1
#
_entry.id   AF-A0A4Q5WUP5-F1
#
_cell.length_a   1.000
_cell.length_b   1.000
_cell.length_c   1.000
_cell.angle_alpha   90.00
_cell.angle_beta   90.00
_cell.angle_gamma   90.00
#
_symmetry.space_group_name_H-M   'P 1'
#
loop_
_entity.id
_entity.type
_entity.pdbx_description
1 polymer ?
#
loop_
_entity_poly.entity_id
_entity_poly.type
_entity_poly.pdbx_seq_one_letter_code
_entity_poly.pdbx_strand_id
1 'polypeptide(L)'
;MRGLLMAGAMAAAGLSGAASAQPPTQPAQGGMGEEYCVYLKLTDTLDYQVVAEAFLMGFEEDEAKALIKTAADSCLKEMSMSVNQVALASEVGIYGSAADYLADELADLGVSEAAITNLYDVVDDMSDEDLDLLFEGGWRDDAAMKARMKSAAIAKGVPDKEDVLMSAYEMIEVSAHGMEAALAYLMADMADFDEDET
;
A
#
# COMPACT_ATOMS: atom_id res chain seq x y z
N MET A 1 71.12 9.14 17.27
CA MET A 1 70.16 8.94 16.17
C MET A 1 69.00 8.11 16.70
N ARG A 2 67.76 8.39 16.24
CA ARG A 2 66.44 8.28 16.95
C ARG A 2 66.17 9.56 17.75
N GLY A 3 65.22 10.45 17.43
CA GLY A 3 64.17 10.46 16.43
C GLY A 3 62.80 10.62 17.12
N LEU A 4 62.15 11.77 16.87
CA LEU A 4 60.70 12.04 16.90
C LEU A 4 59.98 11.91 18.28
N LEU A 5 59.00 12.72 18.70
CA LEU A 5 58.13 13.69 18.03
C LEU A 5 57.48 14.63 19.07
N MET A 6 57.09 15.80 18.56
CA MET A 6 56.41 16.91 19.20
C MET A 6 55.07 16.56 19.86
N ALA A 7 54.83 17.23 20.98
CA ALA A 7 53.53 17.46 21.58
C ALA A 7 52.68 18.41 20.70
N GLY A 8 51.37 18.25 20.75
CA GLY A 8 50.41 19.19 20.18
C GLY A 8 48.99 18.82 20.56
N ALA A 9 48.53 19.35 21.70
CA ALA A 9 47.15 19.26 22.14
C ALA A 9 46.24 20.12 21.24
N MET A 10 45.06 19.62 20.88
CA MET A 10 43.94 20.44 20.43
C MET A 10 42.69 20.14 21.25
N ALA A 11 42.05 21.23 21.63
CA ALA A 11 40.95 21.33 22.56
C ALA A 11 39.62 20.83 21.99
N ALA A 12 38.76 20.39 22.90
CA ALA A 12 37.36 20.07 22.66
C ALA A 12 36.53 21.33 22.40
N ALA A 13 35.62 21.26 21.43
CA ALA A 13 34.28 21.87 21.46
C ALA A 13 33.48 21.44 20.22
N GLY A 14 32.21 21.10 20.43
CA GLY A 14 31.17 21.20 19.41
C GLY A 14 30.66 19.89 18.81
N LEU A 15 29.86 19.15 19.59
CA LEU A 15 28.81 18.29 19.04
C LEU A 15 27.81 19.20 18.31
N SER A 16 28.00 19.37 17.01
CA SER A 16 26.96 19.84 16.09
C SER A 16 26.61 18.63 15.24
N GLY A 17 25.57 17.91 15.67
CA GLY A 17 24.97 16.86 14.89
C GLY A 17 24.38 17.45 13.61
N ALA A 18 25.14 17.37 12.52
CA ALA A 18 24.56 17.30 11.21
C ALA A 18 24.09 15.85 11.06
N ALA A 19 22.83 15.59 11.41
CA ALA A 19 22.12 14.49 10.81
C ALA A 19 22.07 14.82 9.32
N SER A 20 22.97 14.22 8.55
CA SER A 20 22.89 14.19 7.10
C SER A 20 21.56 13.54 6.78
N ALA A 21 20.53 14.34 6.47
CA ALA A 21 19.39 13.89 5.72
C ALA A 21 19.94 13.47 4.34
N GLN A 22 20.42 12.23 4.26
CA GLN A 22 20.58 11.59 2.97
C GLN A 22 19.17 11.53 2.39
N PRO A 23 18.91 12.16 1.23
CA PRO A 23 17.67 11.88 0.53
C PRO A 23 17.58 10.35 0.37
N PRO A 24 16.37 9.76 0.50
CA PRO A 24 16.22 8.34 0.23
C PRO A 24 16.86 8.08 -1.12
N THR A 25 17.83 7.16 -1.13
CA THR A 25 18.45 6.66 -2.35
C THR A 25 17.31 6.31 -3.28
N GLN A 26 17.12 7.10 -4.34
CA GLN A 26 16.17 6.77 -5.39
C GLN A 26 16.50 5.33 -5.82
N PRO A 27 15.53 4.40 -5.79
CA PRO A 27 15.76 3.11 -6.40
C PRO A 27 16.19 3.36 -7.84
N ALA A 28 17.28 2.69 -8.22
CA ALA A 28 17.81 2.76 -9.56
C ALA A 28 16.68 2.40 -10.56
N GLN A 29 16.63 3.14 -11.66
CA GLN A 29 15.73 2.91 -12.80
C GLN A 29 15.51 1.41 -13.05
N GLY A 30 14.28 0.93 -12.85
CA GLY A 30 13.88 -0.46 -13.04
C GLY A 30 12.97 -1.01 -11.92
N GLY A 31 11.68 -0.71 -12.01
CA GLY A 31 10.61 -1.72 -11.79
C GLY A 31 10.09 -2.01 -10.38
N MET A 32 10.64 -1.42 -9.30
CA MET A 32 10.04 -1.59 -7.97
C MET A 32 9.54 -0.24 -7.43
N GLY A 33 8.21 -0.08 -7.37
CA GLY A 33 7.55 1.10 -6.83
C GLY A 33 6.66 1.86 -7.83
N GLU A 34 6.76 1.58 -9.12
CA GLU A 34 5.98 2.26 -10.17
C GLU A 34 4.51 1.85 -10.15
N GLU A 35 4.23 0.62 -9.71
CA GLU A 35 2.89 0.09 -9.42
C GLU A 35 2.14 0.97 -8.41
N TYR A 36 2.86 1.64 -7.50
CA TYR A 36 2.29 2.57 -6.52
C TYR A 36 2.21 4.02 -7.01
N CYS A 37 2.55 4.33 -8.27
CA CYS A 37 2.62 5.72 -8.72
C CYS A 37 1.29 6.46 -8.53
N VAL A 38 0.16 5.85 -8.93
CA VAL A 38 -1.16 6.48 -8.81
C VAL A 38 -1.51 6.69 -7.33
N TYR A 39 -1.27 5.67 -6.50
CA TYR A 39 -1.44 5.76 -5.05
C TYR A 39 -0.66 6.94 -4.45
N LEU A 40 0.65 7.03 -4.75
CA LEU A 40 1.50 8.11 -4.23
C LEU A 40 0.99 9.50 -4.64
N LYS A 41 0.55 9.66 -5.89
CA LYS A 41 -0.05 10.93 -6.35
C LYS A 41 -1.32 11.30 -5.59
N LEU A 42 -2.18 10.32 -5.31
CA LEU A 42 -3.42 10.54 -4.54
C LEU A 42 -3.11 10.89 -3.08
N THR A 43 -2.08 10.28 -2.48
CA THR A 43 -1.67 10.61 -1.11
C THR A 43 -0.98 11.98 -0.99
N ASP A 44 -0.21 12.39 -2.00
CA ASP A 44 0.50 13.69 -2.03
C ASP A 44 -0.46 14.89 -1.94
N THR A 45 -1.68 14.73 -2.44
CA THR A 45 -2.73 15.76 -2.44
C THR A 45 -3.83 15.52 -1.41
N LEU A 46 -3.75 14.42 -0.63
CA LEU A 46 -4.80 13.93 0.27
C LEU A 46 -6.11 13.55 -0.45
N ASP A 47 -6.06 13.34 -1.76
CA ASP A 47 -7.20 12.91 -2.59
C ASP A 47 -7.56 11.43 -2.38
N TYR A 48 -6.69 10.65 -1.72
CA TYR A 48 -6.94 9.24 -1.40
C TYR A 48 -8.24 9.04 -0.62
N GLN A 49 -8.63 9.99 0.24
CA GLN A 49 -9.88 9.89 1.01
C GLN A 49 -11.09 9.90 0.10
N VAL A 50 -11.17 10.82 -0.87
CA VAL A 50 -12.29 10.89 -1.83
C VAL A 50 -12.38 9.60 -2.64
N VAL A 51 -11.23 9.05 -3.05
CA VAL A 51 -11.16 7.78 -3.78
C VAL A 51 -11.63 6.60 -2.91
N ALA A 52 -11.19 6.54 -1.66
CA ALA A 52 -11.59 5.51 -0.71
C ALA A 52 -13.09 5.55 -0.40
N GLU A 53 -13.64 6.73 -0.13
CA GLU A 53 -15.07 6.90 0.16
C GLU A 53 -15.94 6.56 -1.05
N ALA A 54 -15.47 6.91 -2.26
CA ALA A 54 -16.14 6.49 -3.49
C ALA A 54 -16.15 4.97 -3.65
N PHE A 55 -15.01 4.32 -3.37
CA PHE A 55 -14.88 2.88 -3.51
C PHE A 55 -15.70 2.11 -2.46
N LEU A 56 -15.59 2.47 -1.18
CA LEU A 56 -16.20 1.76 -0.06
C LEU A 56 -17.69 2.10 0.11
N MET A 57 -18.08 3.36 -0.14
CA MET A 57 -19.41 3.87 0.19
C MET A 57 -20.21 4.36 -1.02
N GLY A 58 -19.61 4.44 -2.21
CA GLY A 58 -20.27 4.94 -3.42
C GLY A 58 -20.50 6.46 -3.42
N PHE A 59 -19.70 7.21 -2.65
CA PHE A 59 -19.78 8.68 -2.60
C PHE A 59 -18.95 9.33 -3.69
N GLU A 60 -19.41 10.46 -4.24
CA GLU A 60 -18.62 11.31 -5.14
C GLU A 60 -17.89 10.56 -6.29
N GLU A 61 -18.51 9.49 -6.84
CA GLU A 61 -17.85 8.60 -7.80
C GLU A 61 -17.26 9.31 -9.03
N ASP A 62 -17.94 10.34 -9.54
CA ASP A 62 -17.48 11.11 -10.70
C ASP A 62 -16.21 11.91 -10.38
N GLU A 63 -16.10 12.41 -9.14
CA GLU A 63 -14.92 13.14 -8.67
C GLU A 63 -13.76 12.17 -8.45
N ALA A 64 -13.98 11.05 -7.76
CA ALA A 64 -12.97 10.01 -7.60
C ALA A 64 -12.42 9.51 -8.94
N LYS A 65 -13.29 9.26 -9.94
CA LYS A 65 -12.87 8.88 -11.30
C LYS A 65 -12.00 9.96 -11.95
N ALA A 66 -12.31 11.24 -11.76
CA ALA A 66 -11.52 12.33 -12.29
C ALA A 66 -10.14 12.46 -11.61
N LEU A 67 -10.08 12.24 -10.30
CA LEU A 67 -8.84 12.24 -9.50
C LEU A 67 -7.92 11.09 -9.91
N ILE A 68 -8.45 9.86 -9.96
CA ILE A 68 -7.73 8.67 -10.43
C ILE A 68 -7.20 8.90 -11.84
N LYS A 69 -8.06 9.39 -12.76
CA LYS A 69 -7.63 9.66 -14.13
C LYS A 69 -6.49 10.68 -14.19
N THR A 70 -6.57 11.74 -13.38
CA THR A 70 -5.54 12.79 -13.33
C THR A 70 -4.20 12.23 -12.83
N ALA A 71 -4.23 11.41 -11.77
CA ALA A 71 -3.06 10.72 -11.26
C ALA A 71 -2.48 9.73 -12.28
N ALA A 72 -3.34 8.93 -12.92
CA ALA A 72 -2.97 7.98 -13.97
C ALA A 72 -2.33 8.67 -15.19
N ASP A 73 -2.94 9.73 -15.73
CA ASP A 73 -2.38 10.49 -16.87
C ASP A 73 -0.99 11.07 -16.52
N SER A 74 -0.78 11.47 -15.26
CA SER A 74 0.51 11.94 -14.76
C SER A 74 1.54 10.82 -14.73
N CYS A 75 1.21 9.67 -14.13
CA CYS A 75 2.08 8.49 -14.08
C CYS A 75 2.46 7.97 -15.47
N LEU A 76 1.48 7.85 -16.36
CA LEU A 76 1.69 7.46 -17.76
C LEU A 76 2.76 8.33 -18.44
N LYS A 77 2.70 9.65 -18.21
CA LYS A 77 3.62 10.61 -18.80
C LYS A 77 4.99 10.63 -18.13
N GLU A 78 5.04 10.55 -16.80
CA GLU A 78 6.27 10.69 -16.01
C GLU A 78 7.13 9.41 -16.05
N MET A 79 6.49 8.24 -16.07
CA MET A 79 7.15 6.93 -15.97
C MET A 79 7.17 6.17 -17.30
N SER A 80 6.53 6.69 -18.36
CA SER A 80 6.44 6.01 -19.67
C SER A 80 5.79 4.62 -19.58
N MET A 81 4.86 4.44 -18.64
CA MET A 81 4.11 3.19 -18.45
C MET A 81 3.28 2.88 -19.70
N SER A 82 2.99 1.60 -19.92
CA SER A 82 1.97 1.18 -20.89
C SER A 82 0.56 1.54 -20.39
N VAL A 83 -0.42 1.55 -21.29
CA VAL A 83 -1.83 1.75 -20.91
C VAL A 83 -2.33 0.65 -19.96
N ASN A 84 -1.81 -0.57 -20.11
CA ASN A 84 -2.13 -1.67 -19.22
C ASN A 84 -1.49 -1.48 -17.83
N GLN A 85 -0.20 -1.10 -17.79
CA GLN A 85 0.50 -0.79 -16.55
C GLN A 85 -0.19 0.34 -15.77
N VAL A 86 -0.60 1.44 -16.43
CA VAL A 86 -1.28 2.53 -15.72
C VAL A 86 -2.67 2.15 -15.22
N ALA A 87 -3.38 1.24 -15.91
CA ALA A 87 -4.66 0.72 -15.44
C ALA A 87 -4.47 -0.10 -14.15
N LEU A 88 -3.50 -1.01 -14.12
CA LEU A 88 -3.16 -1.80 -12.94
C LEU A 88 -2.65 -0.94 -11.78
N ALA A 89 -1.80 0.06 -12.07
CA ALA A 89 -1.38 1.03 -11.06
C ALA A 89 -2.56 1.87 -10.53
N SER A 90 -3.59 2.12 -11.35
CA SER A 90 -4.82 2.78 -10.89
C SER A 90 -5.61 1.91 -9.93
N GLU A 91 -5.67 0.59 -10.15
CA GLU A 91 -6.26 -0.36 -9.22
C GLU A 91 -5.48 -0.39 -7.90
N VAL A 92 -4.15 -0.45 -7.93
CA VAL A 92 -3.30 -0.29 -6.74
C VAL A 92 -3.60 1.04 -6.04
N GLY A 93 -3.79 2.12 -6.81
CA GLY A 93 -4.23 3.42 -6.30
C GLY A 93 -5.53 3.38 -5.52
N ILE A 94 -6.55 2.71 -6.07
CA ILE A 94 -7.88 2.58 -5.45
C ILE A 94 -7.80 1.73 -4.17
N TYR A 95 -7.23 0.52 -4.27
CA TYR A 95 -7.15 -0.40 -3.13
C TYR A 95 -6.23 0.11 -2.03
N GLY A 96 -5.10 0.74 -2.39
CA GLY A 96 -4.21 1.41 -1.43
C GLY A 96 -4.88 2.59 -0.73
N SER A 97 -5.64 3.41 -1.46
CA SER A 97 -6.42 4.51 -0.87
C SER A 97 -7.46 3.98 0.12
N ALA A 98 -8.18 2.91 -0.23
CA ALA A 98 -9.15 2.27 0.64
C ALA A 98 -8.50 1.64 1.88
N ALA A 99 -7.33 1.00 1.73
CA ALA A 99 -6.57 0.43 2.84
C ALA A 99 -6.12 1.50 3.84
N ASP A 100 -5.58 2.63 3.36
CA ASP A 100 -5.17 3.74 4.23
C ASP A 100 -6.38 4.39 4.95
N TYR A 101 -7.50 4.57 4.25
CA TYR A 101 -8.74 5.07 4.87
C TYR A 101 -9.24 4.13 5.98
N LEU A 102 -9.25 2.82 5.73
CA LEU A 102 -9.66 1.83 6.73
C LEU A 102 -8.66 1.74 7.88
N ALA A 103 -7.36 1.93 7.62
CA ALA A 103 -6.35 2.02 8.68
C ALA A 103 -6.59 3.22 9.60
N ASP A 104 -6.89 4.39 9.03
CA ASP A 104 -7.27 5.60 9.78
C ASP A 104 -8.55 5.34 10.61
N GLU A 105 -9.58 4.73 10.02
CA GLU A 105 -10.82 4.38 10.72
C GLU A 105 -10.57 3.40 11.88
N LEU A 106 -9.80 2.34 11.66
CA LEU A 106 -9.44 1.37 12.69
C LEU A 106 -8.65 2.02 13.83
N ALA A 107 -7.74 2.95 13.51
CA ALA A 107 -6.99 3.71 14.50
C ALA A 107 -7.92 4.59 15.35
N ASP A 108 -8.88 5.27 14.73
CA ASP A 108 -9.92 6.08 15.41
C ASP A 108 -10.84 5.22 16.30
N LEU A 109 -11.11 3.97 15.90
CA LEU A 109 -11.84 2.98 16.71
C LEU A 109 -10.99 2.36 17.84
N GLY A 110 -9.72 2.77 17.97
CA GLY A 110 -8.81 2.38 19.03
C GLY A 110 -8.08 1.06 18.80
N VAL A 111 -8.00 0.60 17.56
CA VAL A 111 -7.12 -0.52 17.18
C VAL A 111 -5.68 -0.03 17.18
N SER A 112 -4.76 -0.84 17.73
CA SER A 112 -3.34 -0.47 17.73
C SER A 112 -2.74 -0.55 16.33
N GLU A 113 -1.83 0.36 16.00
CA GLU A 113 -1.04 0.35 14.76
C GLU A 113 -0.46 -1.04 14.45
N ALA A 114 0.12 -1.72 15.44
CA ALA A 114 0.65 -3.08 15.27
C ALA A 114 -0.42 -4.09 14.81
N ALA A 115 -1.64 -4.00 15.32
CA ALA A 115 -2.74 -4.88 14.92
C ALA A 115 -3.24 -4.54 13.51
N ILE A 116 -3.27 -3.25 13.14
CA ILE A 116 -3.60 -2.79 11.79
C ILE A 116 -2.57 -3.32 10.79
N THR A 117 -1.27 -3.18 11.08
CA THR A 117 -0.21 -3.73 10.22
C THR A 117 -0.32 -5.25 10.09
N ASN A 118 -0.60 -5.97 11.18
CA ASN A 118 -0.73 -7.41 11.15
C ASN A 118 -1.96 -7.91 10.37
N LEU A 119 -2.93 -7.06 10.03
CA LEU A 119 -4.08 -7.46 9.20
C LEU A 119 -3.67 -7.78 7.77
N TYR A 120 -2.63 -7.15 7.23
CA TYR A 120 -2.10 -7.46 5.90
C TYR A 120 -1.65 -8.93 5.79
N ASP A 121 -1.06 -9.46 6.87
CA ASP A 121 -0.62 -10.87 6.94
C ASP A 121 -1.78 -11.87 6.95
N VAL A 122 -3.03 -11.45 7.13
CA VAL A 122 -4.17 -12.39 7.12
C VAL A 122 -4.34 -12.99 5.73
N VAL A 123 -4.11 -12.21 4.67
CA VAL A 123 -4.25 -12.67 3.28
C VAL A 123 -3.31 -13.83 2.99
N ASP A 124 -2.07 -13.75 3.48
CA ASP A 124 -1.06 -14.81 3.32
C ASP A 124 -1.43 -16.13 4.01
N ASP A 125 -2.27 -16.06 5.05
CA ASP A 125 -2.72 -17.21 5.83
C ASP A 125 -4.03 -17.85 5.27
N MET A 126 -4.66 -17.22 4.25
CA MET A 126 -5.92 -17.70 3.67
C MET A 126 -5.70 -18.86 2.70
N SER A 127 -6.71 -19.74 2.61
CA SER A 127 -6.72 -20.80 1.61
C SER A 127 -7.14 -20.27 0.24
N ASP A 128 -6.77 -20.97 -0.84
CA ASP A 128 -7.21 -20.60 -2.21
C ASP A 128 -8.75 -20.48 -2.29
N GLU A 129 -9.50 -21.38 -1.64
CA GLU A 129 -10.96 -21.33 -1.59
C GLU A 129 -11.49 -20.08 -0.86
N ASP A 130 -10.78 -19.63 0.17
CA ASP A 130 -11.12 -18.42 0.91
C ASP A 130 -10.79 -17.17 0.08
N LEU A 131 -9.68 -17.17 -0.65
CA LEU A 131 -9.29 -16.09 -1.55
C LEU A 131 -10.27 -15.96 -2.73
N ASP A 132 -10.67 -17.07 -3.36
CA ASP A 132 -11.68 -17.07 -4.41
C ASP A 132 -12.99 -16.43 -3.91
N LEU A 133 -13.44 -16.84 -2.72
CA LEU A 133 -14.65 -16.29 -2.10
C LEU A 133 -14.51 -14.81 -1.71
N LEU A 134 -13.29 -14.38 -1.34
CA LEU A 134 -12.96 -12.99 -1.03
C LEU A 134 -13.08 -12.13 -2.29
N PHE A 135 -12.43 -12.54 -3.39
CA PHE A 135 -12.39 -11.81 -4.66
C PHE A 135 -13.76 -11.75 -5.37
N GLU A 136 -14.60 -12.78 -5.20
CA GLU A 136 -15.98 -12.76 -5.70
C GLU A 136 -16.92 -11.92 -4.83
N GLY A 137 -16.45 -11.38 -3.71
CA GLY A 137 -17.24 -10.64 -2.73
C GLY A 137 -18.23 -11.50 -1.92
N GLY A 138 -18.20 -12.82 -2.12
CA GLY A 138 -19.13 -13.77 -1.51
C GLY A 138 -19.00 -13.90 0.01
N TRP A 139 -17.85 -13.50 0.56
CA TRP A 139 -17.61 -13.48 2.01
C TRP A 139 -18.65 -12.65 2.78
N ARG A 140 -19.22 -11.61 2.16
CA ARG A 140 -20.20 -10.70 2.79
C ARG A 140 -21.45 -11.44 3.27
N ASP A 141 -21.87 -12.46 2.54
CA ASP A 141 -23.05 -13.27 2.86
C ASP A 141 -22.70 -14.63 3.50
N ASP A 142 -21.43 -15.04 3.46
CA ASP A 142 -20.98 -16.31 4.03
C ASP A 142 -20.62 -16.17 5.53
N ALA A 143 -21.46 -16.76 6.38
CA ALA A 143 -21.27 -16.74 7.83
C ALA A 143 -20.03 -17.53 8.30
N ALA A 144 -19.65 -18.60 7.59
CA ALA A 144 -18.50 -19.41 7.95
C ALA A 144 -17.19 -18.68 7.61
N MET A 145 -17.14 -18.00 6.46
CA MET A 145 -16.05 -17.14 6.04
C MET A 145 -15.86 -15.98 7.01
N LYS A 146 -16.94 -15.25 7.35
CA LYS A 146 -16.89 -14.19 8.38
C LYS A 146 -16.38 -14.70 9.72
N ALA A 147 -16.73 -15.93 10.13
CA ALA A 147 -16.20 -16.53 11.35
C ALA A 147 -14.70 -16.86 11.28
N ARG A 148 -14.20 -17.27 10.12
CA ARG A 148 -12.75 -17.49 9.88
C ARG A 148 -12.00 -16.15 9.91
N MET A 149 -12.47 -15.14 9.17
CA MET A 149 -11.86 -13.80 9.17
C MET A 149 -11.90 -13.15 10.56
N LYS A 150 -13.00 -13.30 11.30
CA LYS A 150 -13.08 -12.91 12.72
C LYS A 150 -11.95 -13.50 13.54
N SER A 151 -11.78 -14.81 13.43
CA SER A 151 -10.78 -15.53 14.20
C SER A 151 -9.37 -15.10 13.82
N ALA A 152 -9.11 -14.88 12.53
CA ALA A 152 -7.83 -14.37 12.02
C ALA A 152 -7.55 -12.95 12.52
N ALA A 153 -8.48 -12.01 12.35
CA ALA A 153 -8.33 -10.62 12.79
C ALA A 153 -8.07 -10.52 14.30
N ILE A 154 -8.81 -11.27 15.12
CA ILE A 154 -8.60 -11.32 16.58
C ILE A 154 -7.21 -11.87 16.90
N ALA A 155 -6.74 -12.90 16.17
CA ALA A 155 -5.40 -13.44 16.35
C ALA A 155 -4.28 -12.42 16.01
N LYS A 156 -4.55 -11.47 15.12
CA LYS A 156 -3.64 -10.35 14.79
C LYS A 156 -3.74 -9.16 15.77
N GLY A 157 -4.67 -9.22 16.73
CA GLY A 157 -4.81 -8.23 17.81
C GLY A 157 -6.00 -7.28 17.66
N VAL A 158 -6.88 -7.51 16.68
CA VAL A 158 -8.11 -6.72 16.52
C VAL A 158 -9.10 -7.02 17.66
N PRO A 159 -9.65 -6.00 18.35
CA PRO A 159 -10.69 -6.20 19.35
C PRO A 159 -11.93 -6.91 18.80
N ASP A 160 -12.52 -7.82 19.60
CA ASP A 160 -13.80 -8.45 19.26
C ASP A 160 -14.98 -7.47 19.47
N LYS A 161 -15.15 -6.55 18.52
CA LYS A 161 -16.27 -5.60 18.43
C LYS A 161 -16.78 -5.60 17.00
N GLU A 162 -18.09 -5.58 16.82
CA GLU A 162 -18.72 -5.76 15.51
C GLU A 162 -18.36 -4.66 14.51
N ASP A 163 -18.38 -3.40 14.94
CA ASP A 163 -17.98 -2.24 14.15
C ASP A 163 -16.52 -2.33 13.70
N VAL A 164 -15.61 -2.65 14.62
CA VAL A 164 -14.18 -2.81 14.32
C VAL A 164 -13.91 -3.99 13.38
N LEU A 165 -14.61 -5.10 13.59
CA LEU A 165 -14.41 -6.31 12.80
C LEU A 165 -14.86 -6.13 11.35
N MET A 166 -15.91 -5.33 11.10
CA MET A 166 -16.34 -5.04 9.72
C MET A 166 -15.28 -4.26 8.94
N SER A 167 -14.76 -3.16 9.48
CA SER A 167 -13.66 -2.42 8.83
C SER A 167 -12.40 -3.29 8.67
N ALA A 168 -12.13 -4.20 9.62
CA ALA A 168 -11.02 -5.14 9.48
C ALA A 168 -11.24 -6.17 8.35
N TYR A 169 -12.47 -6.64 8.10
CA TYR A 169 -12.76 -7.54 6.99
C TYR A 169 -12.63 -6.84 5.64
N GLU A 170 -13.15 -5.61 5.56
CA GLU A 170 -12.98 -4.77 4.36
C GLU A 170 -11.49 -4.49 4.12
N MET A 171 -10.70 -4.26 5.18
CA MET A 171 -9.26 -4.06 5.05
C MET A 171 -8.55 -5.31 4.51
N ILE A 172 -8.94 -6.50 4.94
CA ILE A 172 -8.41 -7.77 4.41
C ILE A 172 -8.75 -7.91 2.92
N GLU A 173 -9.99 -7.62 2.53
CA GLU A 173 -10.44 -7.69 1.13
C GLU A 173 -9.66 -6.73 0.23
N VAL A 174 -9.59 -5.44 0.59
CA VAL A 174 -8.88 -4.46 -0.25
C VAL A 174 -7.38 -4.72 -0.28
N SER A 175 -6.81 -5.29 0.78
CA SER A 175 -5.41 -5.70 0.80
C SER A 175 -5.15 -6.83 -0.19
N ALA A 176 -6.02 -7.84 -0.23
CA ALA A 176 -5.89 -8.96 -1.18
C ALA A 176 -5.98 -8.47 -2.63
N HIS A 177 -6.96 -7.61 -2.94
CA HIS A 177 -7.08 -7.02 -4.27
C HIS A 177 -5.91 -6.09 -4.63
N GLY A 178 -5.41 -5.31 -3.68
CA GLY A 178 -4.21 -4.48 -3.85
C GLY A 178 -2.97 -5.32 -4.19
N MET A 179 -2.78 -6.45 -3.49
CA MET A 179 -1.71 -7.40 -3.76
C MET A 179 -1.84 -8.04 -5.14
N GLU A 180 -3.05 -8.44 -5.54
CA GLU A 180 -3.32 -8.99 -6.88
C GLU A 180 -3.01 -7.98 -7.98
N ALA A 181 -3.48 -6.74 -7.84
CA ALA A 181 -3.22 -5.66 -8.80
C ALA A 181 -1.72 -5.35 -8.92
N ALA A 182 -1.01 -5.29 -7.78
CA ALA A 182 0.45 -5.09 -7.77
C ALA A 182 1.20 -6.26 -8.43
N LEU A 183 0.78 -7.50 -8.18
CA LEU A 183 1.36 -8.68 -8.84
C LEU A 183 1.08 -8.68 -10.34
N ALA A 184 -0.15 -8.37 -10.75
CA ALA A 184 -0.53 -8.25 -12.15
C ALA A 184 0.27 -7.16 -12.87
N TYR A 185 0.55 -6.03 -12.20
CA TYR A 185 1.43 -4.99 -12.73
C TYR A 185 2.83 -5.54 -13.05
N LEU A 186 3.44 -6.25 -12.10
CA LEU A 186 4.77 -6.84 -12.28
C LEU A 186 4.80 -7.87 -13.40
N MET A 187 3.71 -8.62 -13.61
CA MET A 187 3.59 -9.58 -14.71
C MET A 187 3.35 -8.90 -16.06
N ALA A 188 2.66 -7.76 -16.10
CA ALA A 188 2.44 -7.00 -17.33
C ALA A 188 3.75 -6.49 -17.94
N ASP A 189 4.69 -6.06 -17.09
CA ASP A 189 6.04 -5.68 -17.53
C ASP A 189 6.76 -6.85 -18.21
N MET A 190 6.62 -8.07 -17.68
CA MET A 190 7.27 -9.26 -18.25
C MET A 190 6.66 -9.73 -19.57
N ALA A 191 5.34 -9.60 -19.75
CA ALA A 191 4.68 -9.99 -20.99
C ALA A 191 5.11 -9.13 -22.19
N ASP A 192 5.41 -7.85 -21.95
CA ASP A 192 5.89 -6.93 -22.98
C ASP A 192 7.32 -7.28 -23.45
N PHE A 193 8.14 -7.99 -22.65
CA PHE A 193 9.48 -8.44 -23.05
C PHE A 193 9.46 -9.64 -24.02
N ASP A 194 8.45 -10.50 -23.96
CA ASP A 194 8.38 -11.71 -24.80
C ASP A 194 7.88 -11.41 -26.24
N GLU A 195 7.21 -10.27 -26.46
CA GLU A 195 6.73 -9.89 -27.80
C GLU A 195 7.82 -9.28 -28.70
N ASP A 196 8.91 -8.74 -28.13
CA ASP A 196 10.01 -8.10 -28.87
C ASP A 196 11.12 -9.07 -29.35
N GLU A 197 11.04 -10.37 -29.03
CA GLU A 197 12.00 -11.41 -29.49
C GLU A 197 11.49 -12.32 -30.64
N THR A 198 10.36 -12.00 -31.28
CA THR A 198 9.84 -12.76 -32.46
C THR A 198 9.80 -11.96 -33.76
#